data_AF-A0AAE7EHN1-F1
#
_entry.id   AF-A0AAE7EHN1-F1
#
_cell.length_a   1.000
_cell.length_b   1.000
_cell.length_c   1.000
_cell.angle_alpha   90.00
_cell.angle_beta   90.00
_cell.angle_gamma   90.00
#
_symmetry.space_group_name_H-M   'P 1'
#
loop_
_entity.id
_entity.type
_entity.pdbx_description
1 polymer ?
#
loop_
_entity_poly.entity_id
_entity_poly.type
_entity_poly.pdbx_seq_one_letter_code
_entity_poly.pdbx_strand_id
1 'polypeptide(L)'
;MTNKTSQKFRITTKQFVDLIQCKELSTSEIYKLAHQAYPGNDLTRASIVTRLRNMVRSPNAEIVVVGQGNQARYTLIHASERFMVRAEINHRASSQYNPTDKRLWHFNTVELRFCHLHKMFDQALASVRGNTNG
;
A
#
# COMPACT_ATOMS: atom_id res chain seq x y z
N MET A 1 25.61 -8.54 -31.68
CA MET A 1 25.36 -7.57 -30.58
C MET A 1 24.23 -8.10 -29.72
N THR A 2 24.55 -8.78 -28.62
CA THR A 2 23.54 -9.36 -27.72
C THR A 2 22.92 -8.26 -26.88
N ASN A 3 21.63 -8.00 -27.06
CA ASN A 3 20.84 -7.12 -26.21
C ASN A 3 20.87 -7.66 -24.78
N LYS A 4 21.80 -7.14 -23.94
CA LYS A 4 21.70 -7.26 -22.49
C LYS A 4 20.46 -6.50 -22.09
N THR A 5 19.34 -7.19 -21.93
CA THR A 5 18.21 -6.73 -21.12
C THR A 5 18.80 -6.36 -19.76
N SER A 6 19.07 -5.07 -19.56
CA SER A 6 19.48 -4.54 -18.26
C SER A 6 18.36 -4.87 -17.30
N GLN A 7 18.56 -5.89 -16.49
CA GLN A 7 17.65 -6.32 -15.44
C GLN A 7 17.53 -5.14 -14.49
N LYS A 8 16.49 -4.31 -14.68
CA LYS A 8 16.27 -3.11 -13.88
C LYS A 8 16.16 -3.53 -12.42
N PHE A 9 16.96 -2.90 -11.57
CA PHE A 9 17.07 -3.26 -10.18
C PHE A 9 15.86 -2.72 -9.41
N ARG A 10 15.04 -3.60 -8.84
CA ARG A 10 13.85 -3.17 -8.10
C ARG A 10 14.22 -2.70 -6.69
N ILE A 11 13.72 -1.51 -6.31
CA ILE A 11 13.78 -1.02 -4.93
C ILE A 11 12.67 -1.67 -4.09
N THR A 12 13.08 -2.42 -3.06
CA THR A 12 12.18 -3.03 -2.07
C THR A 12 11.49 -1.99 -1.20
N THR A 13 10.41 -2.38 -0.52
CA THR A 13 9.70 -1.47 0.41
C THR A 13 10.61 -1.03 1.55
N LYS A 14 11.43 -1.94 2.08
CA LYS A 14 12.39 -1.63 3.15
C LYS A 14 13.42 -0.58 2.71
N GLN A 15 14.07 -0.80 1.56
CA GLN A 15 15.01 0.17 0.99
C GLN A 15 14.34 1.53 0.71
N PHE A 16 13.08 1.53 0.28
CA PHE A 16 12.34 2.77 0.07
C PHE A 16 12.06 3.51 1.37
N VAL A 17 11.66 2.81 2.44
CA VAL A 17 11.48 3.36 3.79
C VAL A 17 12.78 3.95 4.31
N ASP A 18 13.86 3.18 4.30
CA ASP A 18 15.18 3.60 4.79
C ASP A 18 15.68 4.86 4.08
N LEU A 19 15.33 5.01 2.79
CA LEU A 19 15.73 6.15 1.98
C LEU A 19 15.05 7.47 2.40
N ILE A 20 13.77 7.40 2.82
CA ILE A 20 12.95 8.58 3.13
C ILE A 20 12.72 8.82 4.63
N GLN A 21 13.07 7.84 5.48
CA GLN A 21 12.85 7.92 6.92
C GLN A 21 13.51 9.16 7.53
N CYS A 22 12.76 9.86 8.39
CA CYS A 22 13.15 11.08 9.09
C CYS A 22 13.63 12.23 8.19
N LYS A 23 13.30 12.22 6.89
CA LYS A 23 13.63 13.29 5.95
C LYS A 23 12.36 13.93 5.42
N GLU A 24 12.37 15.25 5.35
CA GLU A 24 11.28 16.02 4.75
C GLU A 24 11.54 16.21 3.26
N LEU A 25 10.87 15.42 2.42
CA LEU A 25 11.16 15.33 0.99
C LEU A 25 9.91 15.51 0.13
N SER A 26 10.03 16.22 -0.99
CA SER A 26 9.08 16.17 -2.09
C SER A 26 9.22 14.89 -2.90
N THR A 27 8.18 14.53 -3.66
CA THR A 27 8.21 13.41 -4.62
C THR A 27 9.41 13.49 -5.57
N SER A 28 9.80 14.71 -5.97
CA SER A 28 10.93 14.95 -6.88
C SER A 28 12.28 14.68 -6.22
N GLU A 29 12.43 15.02 -4.93
CA GLU A 29 13.64 14.77 -4.16
C GLU A 29 13.77 13.27 -3.87
N ILE A 30 12.67 12.60 -3.52
CA ILE A 30 12.64 11.13 -3.35
C ILE A 30 13.08 10.44 -4.64
N TYR A 31 12.57 10.89 -5.80
CA TYR A 31 12.96 10.33 -7.09
C TYR A 31 14.47 10.48 -7.36
N LYS A 32 15.03 11.67 -7.12
CA LYS A 32 16.47 11.91 -7.29
C LYS A 32 17.30 11.06 -6.33
N LEU A 33 16.93 11.03 -5.06
CA LEU A 33 17.61 10.23 -4.04
C LEU A 33 17.61 8.75 -4.38
N ALA A 34 16.49 8.22 -4.86
CA ALA A 34 16.39 6.81 -5.28
C ALA A 34 17.34 6.49 -6.44
N HIS A 35 17.45 7.37 -7.43
CA HIS A 35 18.35 7.19 -8.58
C HIS A 35 19.83 7.37 -8.23
N GLN A 36 20.12 8.18 -7.22
CA GLN A 36 21.47 8.34 -6.68
C GLN A 36 21.89 7.12 -5.84
N ALA A 37 21.02 6.65 -4.94
CA ALA A 37 21.32 5.52 -4.06
C ALA A 37 21.30 4.16 -4.78
N TYR A 38 20.42 4.01 -5.78
CA TYR A 38 20.26 2.77 -6.54
C TYR A 38 20.31 3.05 -8.05
N PRO A 39 21.50 3.21 -8.65
CA PRO A 39 21.64 3.43 -10.08
C PRO A 39 21.01 2.28 -10.89
N GLY A 40 20.24 2.60 -11.93
CA GLY A 40 19.59 1.59 -12.77
C GLY A 40 18.30 0.99 -12.20
N ASN A 41 17.71 1.63 -11.17
CA ASN A 41 16.41 1.21 -10.64
C ASN A 41 15.24 1.44 -11.60
N ASP A 42 14.12 0.77 -11.37
CA ASP A 42 12.86 0.91 -12.13
C ASP A 42 11.82 1.85 -11.47
N LEU A 43 12.22 2.61 -10.44
CA LEU A 43 11.28 3.38 -9.62
C LEU A 43 10.77 4.62 -10.38
N THR A 44 9.51 4.58 -10.79
CA THR A 44 8.84 5.71 -11.44
C THR A 44 8.25 6.68 -10.43
N ARG A 45 8.05 7.94 -10.84
CA ARG A 45 7.33 8.95 -10.02
C ARG A 45 5.93 8.47 -9.61
N ALA A 46 5.22 7.79 -10.50
CA ALA A 46 3.91 7.21 -10.20
C ALA A 46 3.97 6.14 -9.11
N SER A 47 4.99 5.28 -9.13
CA SER A 47 5.23 4.28 -8.08
C SER A 47 5.51 4.94 -6.72
N ILE A 48 6.32 6.00 -6.70
CA ILE A 48 6.60 6.78 -5.49
C ILE A 48 5.30 7.33 -4.89
N VAL A 49 4.49 8.00 -5.71
CA VAL A 49 3.21 8.58 -5.25
C VAL A 49 2.28 7.51 -4.70
N THR A 50 2.17 6.36 -5.36
CA THR A 50 1.36 5.24 -4.88
C THR A 50 1.86 4.71 -3.53
N ARG A 51 3.18 4.52 -3.38
CA ARG A 51 3.78 4.07 -2.12
C ARG A 51 3.54 5.08 -0.99
N LEU A 52 3.70 6.38 -1.25
CA LEU A 52 3.42 7.44 -0.28
C LEU A 52 1.94 7.47 0.12
N ARG A 53 1.01 7.37 -0.83
CA ARG A 53 -0.43 7.28 -0.51
C ARG A 53 -0.75 6.05 0.35
N ASN A 54 -0.10 4.92 0.09
CA ASN A 54 -0.30 3.71 0.88
C ASN A 54 0.24 3.89 2.32
N MET A 55 1.33 4.62 2.51
CA MET A 55 1.83 4.99 3.84
C MET A 55 0.83 5.90 4.56
N VAL A 56 0.35 6.96 3.90
CA VAL A 56 -0.63 7.91 4.48
C VAL A 56 -1.92 7.21 4.94
N ARG A 57 -2.35 6.17 4.21
CA ARG A 57 -3.58 5.42 4.51
C ARG A 57 -3.37 4.28 5.50
N SER A 58 -2.13 3.96 5.88
CA SER A 58 -1.86 2.80 6.71
C SER A 58 -1.82 3.20 8.19
N PRO A 59 -2.50 2.47 9.09
CA PRO A 59 -2.32 2.65 10.53
C PRO A 59 -0.94 2.18 11.03
N ASN A 60 -0.17 1.50 10.16
CA ASN A 60 1.10 0.87 10.49
C ASN A 60 2.32 1.69 9.99
N ALA A 61 2.07 2.88 9.45
CA ALA A 61 3.06 3.84 9.02
C ALA A 61 2.63 5.24 9.48
N GLU A 62 3.56 5.99 10.06
CA GLU A 62 3.36 7.35 10.52
C GLU A 62 4.10 8.29 9.57
N ILE A 63 3.32 9.05 8.79
CA ILE A 63 3.84 9.97 7.78
C ILE A 63 3.10 11.30 7.90
N VAL A 64 3.87 12.38 7.95
CA VAL A 64 3.35 13.74 7.94
C VAL A 64 3.42 14.26 6.52
N VAL A 65 2.34 14.87 6.05
CA VAL A 65 2.26 15.53 4.75
C VAL A 65 2.03 17.01 4.98
N VAL A 66 2.93 17.85 4.47
CA VAL A 66 2.84 19.31 4.55
C VAL A 66 2.66 19.87 3.13
N GLY A 67 1.70 20.77 2.95
CA GLY A 67 1.38 21.37 1.66
C GLY A 67 0.45 20.54 0.78
N GLN A 68 0.17 21.04 -0.43
CA GLN A 68 -0.74 20.41 -1.39
C GLN A 68 -0.14 20.36 -2.80
N GLY A 69 -0.54 19.35 -3.58
CA GLY A 69 -0.15 19.20 -4.99
C GLY A 69 1.37 19.09 -5.16
N ASN A 70 1.93 19.92 -6.04
CA ASN A 70 3.37 19.91 -6.36
C ASN A 70 4.26 20.42 -5.22
N GLN A 71 3.69 21.09 -4.22
CA GLN A 71 4.39 21.55 -3.01
C GLN A 71 4.28 20.57 -1.85
N ALA A 72 3.66 19.40 -2.04
CA ALA A 72 3.54 18.39 -1.00
C ALA A 72 4.93 17.86 -0.60
N ARG A 73 5.25 18.00 0.69
CA ARG A 73 6.43 17.45 1.33
C ARG A 73 6.00 16.34 2.28
N TYR A 74 6.77 15.27 2.31
CA TYR A 74 6.48 14.05 3.05
C TYR A 74 7.59 13.81 4.05
N THR A 75 7.21 13.53 5.30
CA THR A 75 8.13 13.17 6.37
C THR A 75 7.69 11.86 6.97
N LEU A 76 8.43 10.78 6.69
CA LEU A 76 8.16 9.47 7.28
C LEU A 76 8.77 9.41 8.69
N ILE A 77 7.93 9.43 9.71
CA ILE A 77 8.35 9.36 11.12
C ILE A 77 8.66 7.91 11.47
N HIS A 78 7.73 7.00 11.16
CA HIS A 78 7.85 5.60 11.52
C HIS A 78 7.18 4.71 10.47
N ALA A 79 7.74 3.52 10.24
CA ALA A 79 7.08 2.46 9.50
C ALA A 79 7.35 1.13 10.20
N SER A 80 6.29 0.44 10.60
CA SER A 80 6.42 -0.84 11.28
C SER A 80 6.88 -1.93 10.31
N GLU A 81 7.50 -2.98 10.84
CA GLU A 81 7.89 -4.15 10.05
C GLU A 81 6.68 -4.85 9.39
N ARG A 82 5.54 -4.87 10.10
CA ARG A 82 4.27 -5.38 9.55
C ARG A 82 3.83 -4.61 8.31
N PHE A 83 4.01 -3.30 8.27
CA PHE A 83 3.76 -2.50 7.08
C PHE A 83 4.70 -2.90 5.94
N MET A 84 6.00 -3.00 6.21
CA MET A 84 7.01 -3.30 5.19
C MET A 84 6.76 -4.67 4.54
N VAL A 85 6.50 -5.70 5.33
CA VAL A 85 6.19 -7.05 4.84
C VAL A 85 4.91 -7.03 3.99
N ARG A 86 3.84 -6.39 4.48
CA ARG A 86 2.55 -6.34 3.78
C ARG A 86 2.63 -5.56 2.46
N ALA A 87 3.30 -4.42 2.47
CA ALA A 87 3.49 -3.59 1.29
C ALA A 87 4.35 -4.30 0.23
N GLU A 88 5.36 -5.05 0.66
CA GLU A 88 6.19 -5.85 -0.25
C GLU A 88 5.39 -6.99 -0.90
N ILE A 89 4.54 -7.69 -0.14
CA ILE A 89 3.64 -8.73 -0.64
C ILE A 89 2.63 -8.14 -1.64
N ASN A 90 1.97 -7.04 -1.28
CA ASN A 90 0.97 -6.38 -2.14
C ASN A 90 1.56 -5.91 -3.46
N HIS A 91 2.80 -5.42 -3.44
CA HIS A 91 3.50 -5.02 -4.67
C HIS A 91 3.84 -6.23 -5.57
N ARG A 92 4.11 -7.41 -4.99
CA ARG A 92 4.31 -8.65 -5.77
C ARG A 92 3.01 -9.16 -6.39
N ALA A 93 1.89 -9.09 -5.66
CA ALA A 93 0.57 -9.46 -6.19
C ALA A 93 0.15 -8.58 -7.38
N SER A 94 0.44 -7.28 -7.33
CA SER A 94 0.16 -6.36 -8.45
C SER A 94 0.99 -6.63 -9.71
N SER A 95 2.18 -7.24 -9.59
CA SER A 95 2.99 -7.65 -10.75
C SER A 95 2.55 -8.98 -11.38
N GLN A 96 1.66 -9.72 -10.71
CA GLN A 96 1.08 -10.99 -11.17
C GLN A 96 -0.45 -10.86 -11.26
N TYR A 97 -0.95 -9.74 -11.78
CA TYR A 97 -2.39 -9.50 -11.88
C TYR A 97 -3.06 -10.55 -12.78
N ASN A 98 -3.61 -11.59 -12.16
CA ASN A 98 -4.59 -12.48 -12.76
C ASN A 98 -5.98 -11.84 -12.57
N PRO A 99 -6.70 -11.49 -13.65
CA PRO A 99 -7.95 -10.72 -13.58
C PRO A 99 -9.13 -11.45 -12.90
N THR A 100 -8.94 -12.70 -12.46
CA THR A 100 -9.98 -13.57 -11.90
C THR A 100 -10.09 -13.54 -10.39
N ASP A 101 -9.15 -12.98 -9.63
CA ASP A 101 -9.18 -13.08 -8.17
C ASP A 101 -9.90 -11.89 -7.49
N LYS A 102 -11.22 -11.81 -7.71
CA LYS A 102 -12.15 -10.86 -7.07
C LYS A 102 -12.44 -11.19 -5.59
N ARG A 103 -11.54 -11.83 -4.87
CA ARG A 103 -11.73 -12.10 -3.43
C ARG A 103 -11.43 -10.85 -2.60
N LEU A 104 -12.34 -9.88 -2.57
CA LEU A 104 -12.36 -8.72 -1.63
C LEU A 104 -11.25 -8.82 -0.55
N TRP A 105 -10.07 -8.32 -0.89
CA TRP A 105 -8.76 -8.67 -0.31
C TRP A 105 -8.53 -8.02 1.07
N HIS A 106 -9.60 -7.69 1.78
CA HIS A 106 -9.61 -6.81 2.95
C HIS A 106 -9.81 -7.57 4.27
N PHE A 107 -10.18 -8.83 4.21
CA PHE A 107 -10.53 -9.64 5.37
C PHE A 107 -9.82 -10.99 5.30
N ASN A 108 -9.22 -11.40 6.42
CA ASN A 108 -8.76 -12.76 6.64
C ASN A 108 -9.96 -13.74 6.43
N THR A 109 -9.74 -14.98 6.02
CA THR A 109 -10.82 -15.99 5.84
C THR A 109 -11.67 -16.15 7.11
N VAL A 110 -11.05 -15.98 8.27
CA VAL A 110 -11.74 -15.94 9.57
C VAL A 110 -12.64 -14.70 9.70
N GLU A 111 -12.14 -13.52 9.35
CA GLU A 111 -12.89 -12.25 9.44
C GLU A 111 -14.05 -12.23 8.44
N LEU A 112 -13.86 -12.75 7.22
CA LEU A 112 -14.95 -12.93 6.25
C LEU A 112 -16.06 -13.83 6.79
N ARG A 113 -15.69 -14.91 7.49
CA ARG A 113 -16.65 -15.82 8.12
C ARG A 113 -17.44 -15.10 9.21
N PHE A 114 -16.78 -14.27 10.02
CA PHE A 114 -17.45 -13.47 11.04
C PHE A 114 -18.37 -12.40 10.45
N CYS A 115 -17.93 -11.67 9.41
CA CYS A 115 -18.78 -10.71 8.71
C CYS A 115 -20.00 -11.38 8.07
N HIS A 116 -19.82 -12.58 7.51
CA HIS A 116 -20.91 -13.36 6.94
C HIS A 116 -21.90 -13.83 8.01
N LEU A 117 -21.41 -14.34 9.14
CA LEU A 117 -22.24 -14.73 10.29
C LEU A 117 -23.02 -13.54 10.86
N HIS A 118 -22.37 -12.39 11.04
CA HIS A 118 -23.03 -11.16 11.49
C HIS A 118 -24.15 -10.74 10.54
N LYS A 119 -23.89 -10.76 9.23
CA LYS A 119 -24.89 -10.43 8.22
C LYS A 119 -26.09 -11.38 8.26
N MET A 120 -25.86 -12.69 8.42
CA MET A 120 -26.95 -13.67 8.55
C MET A 120 -27.76 -13.45 9.83
N PHE A 121 -27.09 -13.10 10.94
CA PHE A 121 -27.75 -12.79 12.19
C PHE A 121 -28.62 -11.53 12.10
N ASP A 122 -28.09 -10.45 11.51
CA ASP A 122 -28.85 -9.21 11.28
C ASP A 122 -30.07 -9.46 10.38
N GLN A 123 -29.93 -10.30 9.36
CA GLN A 123 -31.03 -10.69 8.48
C GLN A 123 -32.11 -11.50 9.22
N ALA A 124 -31.71 -12.41 10.11
CA ALA A 124 -32.63 -13.18 10.95
C ALA A 124 -33.32 -12.29 12.02
N LEU A 125 -32.62 -11.33 12.59
CA LEU A 125 -33.22 -10.36 13.51
C LEU A 125 -34.19 -9.43 12.78
N ALA A 126 -33.86 -9.00 11.57
CA ALA A 126 -34.73 -8.17 10.74
C ALA A 126 -36.02 -8.92 10.34
N SER A 127 -35.95 -10.23 10.04
CA SER A 127 -37.15 -11.01 9.75
C SER A 127 -38.07 -11.16 10.97
N VAL A 128 -37.51 -11.32 12.17
CA VAL A 128 -38.30 -11.37 13.41
C VAL A 128 -38.93 -10.01 13.74
N ARG A 129 -38.19 -8.91 13.56
CA ARG A 129 -38.69 -7.54 13.82
C ARG A 129 -39.66 -7.03 12.74
N GLY A 130 -39.53 -7.50 11.50
CA GLY A 130 -40.50 -7.24 10.44
C GLY A 130 -41.82 -7.98 10.67
N ASN A 131 -41.81 -9.06 11.45
CA ASN A 131 -42.99 -9.84 11.80
C ASN A 131 -43.70 -9.35 13.07
N THR A 132 -43.17 -8.32 13.76
CA THR A 132 -43.80 -7.69 14.94
C THR A 132 -44.61 -6.44 14.60
N ASN A 133 -44.73 -6.07 13.33
CA ASN A 133 -45.63 -5.01 12.83
C ASN A 133 -46.80 -5.61 12.03
N GLY A 134 -47.44 -6.64 12.60
CA GLY A 134 -48.79 -7.03 12.22
C GLY A 134 -49.82 -6.04 12.73
#